data_AF-Q2P9P8-F1
#
_entry.id   AF-Q2P9P8-F1
#
_cell.length_a   1.000
_cell.length_b   1.000
_cell.length_c   1.000
_cell.angle_alpha   90.00
_cell.angle_beta   90.00
_cell.angle_gamma   90.00
#
_symmetry.space_group_name_H-M   'P 1'
#
loop_
_entity.id
_entity.type
_entity.pdbx_description
1 polymer ?
#
loop_
_entity_poly.entity_id
_entity_poly.type
_entity_poly.pdbx_seq_one_letter_code
_entity_poly.pdbx_strand_id
1 'polypeptide(L)'
;CVAPETKICLADGRFVRADELFEELKERGRLVKCDESEEVYELREPVGVSSLDKDAVEIVEGKITHVWRLKADKLVEVEVKNGRSIRTTPEHKFLVLDPSGEIVEKRADELEIGDYIVCTQKLVHEGMSEEELKREVFRRLGRDFFVHLPEEEAESVLELAKERGIKALWETLEVDIEENSFYYQLRKGRIRADILVDLAEELGLDLADLYDAVEVSYRSNTKSTKPIRLPEPEDLFYLAGLMFGDGCWNQLTNGSEAIQGEVKRIASDMGLEVRVRRYEGKTARIDFPETVPRILEALFDYPRRKKAHRIRVNDFLTRAPLDCIAEFIRGYFDADGTVEEGRSAVSVTSVSREFLEDLQLLLQKFDVASYLREGDGAYTLYVSGARSLERFPGFREPEKAEKLKKLMEKASSSELEKVPISGEILREVRGDVPTTRMFNCYSNYEGGQVGLTKSSLEKVISTLEAVGVEGEALERLKALARDDVCFLEVVRVEEVEYDGYVYDFTVEEHHNFAAEGFVVHNT
;
A
#
# COMPACT_ATOMS: atom_id res chain seq x y z
N CYS A 1 -15.09 7.09 16.66
CA CYS A 1 -14.25 5.87 16.71
C CYS A 1 -14.47 4.99 15.47
N VAL A 2 -13.52 4.12 15.13
CA VAL A 2 -13.56 3.19 13.99
C VAL A 2 -13.71 1.73 14.43
N ALA A 3 -14.21 0.89 13.53
CA ALA A 3 -14.35 -0.56 13.73
C ALA A 3 -12.98 -1.29 13.79
N PRO A 4 -12.90 -2.48 14.44
CA PRO A 4 -11.64 -3.20 14.66
C PRO A 4 -10.85 -3.49 13.38
N GLU A 5 -11.52 -3.90 12.31
CA GLU A 5 -10.87 -4.29 11.05
C GLU A 5 -10.39 -3.11 10.19
N THR A 6 -10.70 -1.86 10.57
CA THR A 6 -10.32 -0.66 9.82
C THR A 6 -8.80 -0.53 9.76
N LYS A 7 -8.22 -0.48 8.57
CA LYS A 7 -6.78 -0.33 8.35
C LYS A 7 -6.34 1.12 8.49
N ILE A 8 -5.46 1.37 9.45
CA ILE A 8 -4.80 2.65 9.72
C ILE A 8 -3.55 2.76 8.85
N CYS A 9 -3.37 3.91 8.18
CA CYS A 9 -2.24 4.14 7.27
C CYS A 9 -1.08 4.83 8.01
N LEU A 10 -0.13 4.04 8.51
CA LEU A 10 1.03 4.54 9.25
C LEU A 10 2.07 5.18 8.33
N ALA A 11 2.84 6.13 8.86
CA ALA A 11 3.89 6.83 8.11
C ALA A 11 5.05 5.91 7.71
N ASP A 12 5.33 4.88 8.50
CA ASP A 12 6.31 3.81 8.20
C ASP A 12 5.90 2.91 7.02
N GLY A 13 4.74 3.19 6.41
CA GLY A 13 4.21 2.53 5.24
C GLY A 13 3.27 1.36 5.56
N ARG A 14 3.09 0.95 6.81
CA ARG A 14 2.18 -0.16 7.17
C ARG A 14 0.71 0.22 7.04
N PHE A 15 -0.09 -0.77 6.69
CA PHE A 15 -1.55 -0.76 6.84
C PHE A 15 -1.92 -1.75 7.95
N VAL A 16 -2.24 -1.24 9.13
CA VAL A 16 -2.48 -2.08 10.33
C VAL A 16 -3.93 -1.95 10.75
N ARG A 17 -4.60 -3.06 11.06
CA ARG A 17 -5.95 -3.01 11.60
C ARG A 17 -5.98 -2.27 12.93
N ALA A 18 -7.04 -1.55 13.22
CA ALA A 18 -7.17 -0.74 14.42
C ALA A 18 -7.03 -1.59 15.71
N ASP A 19 -7.60 -2.79 15.73
CA ASP A 19 -7.48 -3.71 16.88
C ASP A 19 -6.04 -4.20 17.09
N GLU A 20 -5.37 -4.63 16.03
CA GLU A 20 -3.97 -5.06 16.05
C GLU A 20 -3.05 -3.90 16.46
N LEU A 21 -3.28 -2.70 15.92
CA LEU A 21 -2.48 -1.52 16.25
C LEU A 21 -2.64 -1.11 17.71
N PHE A 22 -3.85 -1.16 18.26
CA PHE A 22 -4.07 -0.90 19.69
C PHE A 22 -3.29 -1.88 20.58
N GLU A 23 -3.32 -3.18 20.23
CA GLU A 23 -2.62 -4.22 20.97
C GLU A 23 -1.09 -4.08 20.87
N GLU A 24 -0.54 -3.65 19.72
CA GLU A 24 0.88 -3.30 19.56
C GLU A 24 1.26 -2.09 20.42
N LEU A 25 0.47 -1.01 20.34
CA LEU A 25 0.84 0.27 20.94
C LEU A 25 0.60 0.32 22.46
N LYS A 26 -0.37 -0.43 22.99
CA LYS A 26 -0.60 -0.48 24.45
C LYS A 26 0.61 -1.04 25.20
N GLU A 27 1.37 -1.97 24.61
CA GLU A 27 2.58 -2.56 25.23
C GLU A 27 3.70 -1.52 25.39
N ARG A 28 3.70 -0.52 24.51
CA ARG A 28 4.64 0.60 24.50
C ARG A 28 4.13 1.83 25.26
N GLY A 29 2.89 1.79 25.74
CA GLY A 29 2.21 2.88 26.40
C GLY A 29 2.23 2.83 27.93
N ARG A 30 1.79 3.92 28.55
CA ARG A 30 1.43 4.00 29.96
C ARG A 30 -0.09 4.01 30.06
N LEU A 31 -0.65 3.12 30.87
CA LEU A 31 -2.09 3.10 31.12
C LEU A 31 -2.52 4.41 31.78
N VAL A 32 -3.46 5.12 31.14
CA VAL A 32 -4.06 6.37 31.63
C VAL A 32 -5.40 6.09 32.30
N LYS A 33 -6.25 5.30 31.64
CA LYS A 33 -7.59 4.96 32.12
C LYS A 33 -8.01 3.58 31.64
N CYS A 34 -8.66 2.81 32.50
CA CYS A 34 -9.26 1.52 32.18
C CYS A 34 -10.49 1.34 33.08
N ASP A 35 -11.68 1.34 32.49
CA ASP A 35 -12.93 1.02 33.15
C ASP A 35 -13.77 0.04 32.30
N GLU A 36 -15.04 -0.18 32.66
CA GLU A 36 -15.90 -1.14 31.95
C GLU A 36 -16.26 -0.70 30.51
N SER A 37 -16.08 0.58 30.18
CA SER A 37 -16.48 1.20 28.92
C SER A 37 -15.32 1.64 28.04
N GLU A 38 -14.17 2.01 28.62
CA GLU A 38 -13.03 2.50 27.86
C GLU A 38 -11.67 2.09 28.45
N GLU A 39 -10.68 1.99 27.57
CA GLU A 39 -9.28 1.75 27.89
C GLU A 39 -8.38 2.67 27.07
N VAL A 40 -7.45 3.35 27.73
CA VAL A 40 -6.66 4.44 27.19
C VAL A 40 -5.21 4.32 27.62
N TYR A 41 -4.31 4.38 26.65
CA TYR A 41 -2.86 4.43 26.89
C TYR A 41 -2.26 5.69 26.26
N GLU A 42 -1.33 6.31 26.97
CA GLU A 42 -0.46 7.37 26.47
C GLU A 42 0.86 6.74 26.02
N LEU A 43 1.29 7.00 24.79
CA LEU A 43 2.50 6.43 24.23
C LEU A 43 3.74 7.11 24.79
N ARG A 44 4.78 6.32 25.07
CA ARG A 44 6.10 6.86 25.49
C ARG A 44 6.82 7.53 24.33
N GLU A 45 6.62 7.00 23.14
CA GLU A 45 7.15 7.49 21.88
C GLU A 45 5.98 7.57 20.89
N PRO A 46 5.71 8.75 20.30
CA PRO A 46 4.65 8.88 19.31
C PRO A 46 4.92 8.02 18.07
N VAL A 47 3.86 7.62 17.40
CA VAL A 47 3.93 6.85 16.15
C VAL A 47 3.39 7.67 14.99
N GLY A 48 4.14 7.73 13.89
CA GLY A 48 3.76 8.48 12.69
C GLY A 48 2.58 7.85 11.96
N VAL A 49 1.63 8.68 11.54
CA VAL A 49 0.44 8.29 10.76
C VAL A 49 0.18 9.33 9.67
N SER A 50 -0.39 8.92 8.55
CA SER A 50 -0.88 9.89 7.56
C SER A 50 -2.02 10.71 8.18
N SER A 51 -1.95 12.03 8.08
CA SER A 51 -2.93 12.98 8.61
C SER A 51 -3.21 14.08 7.60
N LEU A 52 -4.34 14.76 7.71
CA LEU A 52 -4.70 15.91 6.88
C LEU A 52 -4.47 17.21 7.65
N ASP A 53 -3.63 18.09 7.12
CA ASP A 53 -3.68 19.51 7.46
C ASP A 53 -4.95 20.10 6.82
N LYS A 54 -5.95 20.46 7.64
CA LYS A 54 -7.25 20.95 7.18
C LYS A 54 -7.16 22.32 6.51
N ASP A 55 -6.21 23.16 6.92
CA ASP A 55 -6.07 24.52 6.40
C ASP A 55 -5.35 24.50 5.05
N ALA A 56 -4.28 23.70 4.94
CA ALA A 56 -3.53 23.53 3.71
C ALA A 56 -4.17 22.54 2.74
N VAL A 57 -5.07 21.67 3.22
CA VAL A 57 -5.63 20.53 2.49
C VAL A 57 -4.50 19.66 1.92
N GLU A 58 -3.58 19.26 2.80
CA GLU A 58 -2.35 18.53 2.50
C GLU A 58 -2.25 17.28 3.36
N ILE A 59 -1.80 16.17 2.79
CA ILE A 59 -1.50 14.99 3.58
C ILE A 59 -0.08 15.13 4.15
N VAL A 60 0.01 15.13 5.47
CA VAL A 60 1.22 15.31 6.26
C VAL A 60 1.38 14.19 7.27
N GLU A 61 2.55 14.09 7.89
CA GLU A 61 2.78 13.15 8.99
C GLU A 61 2.17 13.71 10.29
N GLY A 62 1.18 13.02 10.84
CA GLY A 62 0.67 13.23 12.17
C GLY A 62 1.30 12.27 13.18
N LYS A 63 1.28 12.62 14.47
CA LYS A 63 1.85 11.82 15.55
C LYS A 63 0.77 11.29 16.48
N ILE A 64 0.59 9.97 16.52
CA ILE A 64 -0.28 9.30 17.48
C ILE A 64 0.37 9.39 18.85
N THR A 65 -0.34 9.96 19.82
CA THR A 65 0.12 10.12 21.22
C THR A 65 -0.68 9.28 22.20
N HIS A 66 -1.95 8.99 21.87
CA HIS A 66 -2.83 8.17 22.71
C HIS A 66 -3.58 7.16 21.87
N VAL A 67 -3.83 5.99 22.44
CA VAL A 67 -4.65 4.94 21.82
C VAL A 67 -5.82 4.61 22.72
N TRP A 68 -6.98 4.47 22.09
CA TRP A 68 -8.26 4.31 22.77
C TRP A 68 -8.96 3.04 22.29
N ARG A 69 -9.55 2.32 23.24
CA ARG A 69 -10.49 1.23 23.00
C ARG A 69 -11.76 1.52 23.77
N LEU A 70 -12.89 1.59 23.10
CA LEU A 70 -14.19 1.91 23.70
C LEU A 70 -15.22 0.85 23.33
N LYS A 71 -16.25 0.64 24.17
CA LYS A 71 -17.40 -0.19 23.79
C LYS A 71 -18.40 0.60 22.96
N ALA A 72 -18.94 -0.04 21.93
CA ALA A 72 -20.02 0.50 21.11
C ALA A 72 -21.12 -0.57 20.91
N ASP A 73 -22.37 -0.11 20.84
CA ASP A 73 -23.56 -0.92 20.58
C ASP A 73 -24.09 -0.76 19.14
N LYS A 74 -23.53 0.19 18.39
CA LYS A 74 -23.94 0.54 17.03
C LYS A 74 -22.76 1.02 16.20
N LEU A 75 -22.84 0.76 14.90
CA LEU A 75 -21.95 1.31 13.90
C LEU A 75 -22.75 1.90 12.75
N VAL A 76 -22.17 2.85 12.04
CA VAL A 76 -22.62 3.34 10.74
C VAL A 76 -21.58 2.95 9.71
N GLU A 77 -22.02 2.19 8.70
CA GLU A 77 -21.23 1.86 7.52
C GLU A 77 -21.49 2.89 6.43
N VAL A 78 -20.42 3.54 5.97
CA VAL A 78 -20.45 4.55 4.91
C VAL A 78 -19.68 4.00 3.72
N GLU A 79 -20.33 3.85 2.57
CA GLU A 79 -19.68 3.53 1.30
C GLU A 79 -19.68 4.77 0.41
N VAL A 80 -18.53 5.05 -0.21
CA VAL A 80 -18.34 6.15 -1.14
C VAL A 80 -18.13 5.65 -2.57
N LYS A 81 -18.32 6.56 -3.52
CA LYS A 81 -18.43 6.23 -4.95
C LYS A 81 -17.28 5.40 -5.52
N ASN A 82 -16.06 5.50 -5.01
CA ASN A 82 -14.93 4.71 -5.51
C ASN A 82 -14.89 3.26 -5.00
N GLY A 83 -15.93 2.80 -4.31
CA GLY A 83 -16.10 1.43 -3.80
C GLY A 83 -15.51 1.19 -2.41
N ARG A 84 -14.92 2.22 -1.79
CA ARG A 84 -14.42 2.14 -0.41
C ARG A 84 -15.54 2.30 0.59
N SER A 85 -15.37 1.64 1.73
CA SER A 85 -16.28 1.73 2.85
C SER A 85 -15.52 1.81 4.16
N ILE A 86 -16.09 2.48 5.14
CA ILE A 86 -15.58 2.53 6.51
C ILE A 86 -16.74 2.37 7.49
N ARG A 87 -16.47 1.72 8.63
CA ARG A 87 -17.43 1.55 9.73
C ARG A 87 -16.99 2.34 10.94
N THR A 88 -17.87 3.22 11.41
CA THR A 88 -17.57 4.16 12.50
C THR A 88 -18.70 4.20 13.51
N THR A 89 -18.47 4.78 14.69
CA THR A 89 -19.56 5.06 15.64
C THR A 89 -20.48 6.17 15.12
N PRO A 90 -21.78 6.18 15.47
CA PRO A 90 -22.74 7.18 14.97
C PRO A 90 -22.31 8.64 15.15
N GLU A 91 -21.67 8.96 16.27
CA GLU A 91 -21.19 10.30 16.62
C GLU A 91 -19.87 10.70 15.94
N HIS A 92 -19.19 9.77 15.25
CA HIS A 92 -17.94 10.05 14.56
C HIS A 92 -18.16 11.09 13.45
N LYS A 93 -17.23 12.04 13.31
CA LYS A 93 -17.35 13.15 12.36
C LYS A 93 -16.53 12.91 11.11
N PHE A 94 -17.19 13.05 9.96
CA PHE A 94 -16.57 13.12 8.65
C PHE A 94 -16.41 14.57 8.21
N LEU A 95 -15.33 14.83 7.46
CA LEU A 95 -15.14 16.09 6.75
C LEU A 95 -15.93 16.04 5.44
N VAL A 96 -16.87 16.97 5.25
CA VAL A 96 -17.74 17.06 4.08
C VAL A 96 -17.47 18.38 3.37
N LEU A 97 -17.22 18.33 2.06
CA LEU A 97 -17.10 19.52 1.23
C LEU A 97 -18.50 20.00 0.87
N ASP A 98 -18.83 21.22 1.29
CA ASP A 98 -20.09 21.85 0.93
C ASP A 98 -20.04 22.46 -0.49
N PRO A 99 -21.20 22.74 -1.10
CA PRO A 99 -21.25 23.44 -2.38
C PRO A 99 -20.78 24.90 -2.32
N SER A 100 -20.48 25.47 -1.14
CA SER A 100 -19.89 26.80 -0.94
C SER A 100 -18.35 26.78 -0.90
N GLY A 101 -17.74 25.59 -0.99
CA GLY A 101 -16.29 25.41 -0.97
C GLY A 101 -15.70 25.34 0.43
N GLU A 102 -16.54 25.28 1.46
CA GLU A 102 -16.14 25.10 2.85
C GLU A 102 -16.15 23.62 3.23
N ILE A 103 -15.16 23.20 4.01
CA ILE A 103 -15.10 21.86 4.57
C ILE A 103 -15.72 21.91 5.96
N VAL A 104 -16.84 21.21 6.14
CA VAL A 104 -17.61 21.17 7.38
C VAL A 104 -17.55 19.78 8.02
N GLU A 105 -17.77 19.71 9.33
CA GLU A 105 -17.86 18.44 10.05
C GLU A 105 -19.31 17.97 10.12
N LYS A 106 -19.56 16.72 9.73
CA LYS A 106 -20.88 16.08 9.79
C LYS A 106 -20.77 14.72 10.46
N ARG A 107 -21.70 14.38 11.36
CA ARG A 107 -21.68 13.07 12.03
C ARG A 107 -22.03 11.94 11.08
N ALA A 108 -21.55 10.73 11.38
CA ALA A 108 -21.80 9.54 10.59
C ALA A 108 -23.30 9.27 10.44
N ASP A 109 -24.07 9.42 11.51
CA ASP A 109 -25.53 9.25 11.53
C ASP A 109 -26.33 10.40 10.90
N GLU A 110 -25.67 11.51 10.57
CA GLU A 110 -26.26 12.64 9.86
C GLU A 110 -25.96 12.60 8.34
N LEU A 111 -25.00 11.79 7.90
CA LEU A 111 -24.62 11.70 6.49
C LEU A 111 -25.79 11.25 5.61
N GLU A 112 -25.89 11.86 4.43
CA GLU A 112 -26.89 11.56 3.43
C GLU A 112 -26.25 11.09 2.12
N ILE A 113 -26.95 10.25 1.36
CA ILE A 113 -26.52 9.87 0.01
C ILE A 113 -26.41 11.15 -0.85
N GLY A 114 -25.26 11.34 -1.48
CA GLY A 114 -24.93 12.54 -2.24
C GLY A 114 -24.03 13.54 -1.52
N ASP A 115 -23.81 13.40 -0.21
CA ASP A 115 -22.76 14.16 0.49
C ASP A 115 -21.38 13.85 -0.10
N TYR A 116 -20.47 14.82 -0.15
CA TYR A 116 -19.11 14.63 -0.65
C TYR A 116 -18.09 14.64 0.50
N ILE A 117 -17.60 13.47 0.86
CA ILE A 117 -16.61 13.31 1.94
C ILE A 117 -15.20 13.60 1.41
N VAL A 118 -14.38 14.25 2.24
CA VAL A 118 -12.95 14.42 2.01
C VAL A 118 -12.24 13.10 2.31
N CYS A 119 -11.75 12.47 1.25
CA CYS A 119 -10.99 11.22 1.33
C CYS A 119 -9.52 11.48 0.95
N THR A 120 -8.62 10.66 1.47
CA THR A 120 -7.21 10.76 1.09
C THR A 120 -7.03 10.30 -0.34
N GLN A 121 -6.13 10.94 -1.06
CA GLN A 121 -5.69 10.55 -2.40
C GLN A 121 -4.19 10.21 -2.40
N LYS A 122 -3.44 10.82 -1.47
CA LYS A 122 -2.05 10.51 -1.16
C LYS A 122 -1.91 9.92 0.24
N LEU A 123 -0.79 9.26 0.49
CA LEU A 123 -0.40 8.76 1.80
C LEU A 123 1.06 9.13 2.07
N VAL A 124 1.38 9.41 3.34
CA VAL A 124 2.78 9.48 3.77
C VAL A 124 3.38 8.07 3.70
N HIS A 125 4.59 7.97 3.14
CA HIS A 125 5.32 6.72 3.05
C HIS A 125 6.82 6.99 3.24
N GLU A 126 7.31 6.78 4.46
CA GLU A 126 8.74 6.70 4.73
C GLU A 126 9.30 5.36 4.25
N GLY A 127 8.56 4.26 4.52
CA GLY A 127 8.93 2.92 4.13
C GLY A 127 10.27 2.45 4.71
N MET A 128 10.75 1.32 4.21
CA MET A 128 12.09 0.79 4.45
C MET A 128 13.06 1.36 3.41
N SER A 129 14.31 1.58 3.81
CA SER A 129 15.41 1.71 2.86
C SER A 129 15.67 0.38 2.13
N GLU A 130 16.47 0.41 1.07
CA GLU A 130 16.86 -0.83 0.38
C GLU A 130 17.65 -1.77 1.31
N GLU A 131 18.55 -1.22 2.14
CA GLU A 131 19.33 -1.99 3.10
C GLU A 131 18.45 -2.59 4.21
N GLU A 132 17.44 -1.84 4.67
CA GLU A 132 16.45 -2.34 5.63
C GLU A 132 15.60 -3.46 5.02
N LEU A 133 15.18 -3.33 3.76
CA LEU A 133 14.48 -4.38 3.03
C LEU A 133 15.35 -5.64 2.91
N LYS A 134 16.63 -5.51 2.51
CA LYS A 134 17.57 -6.63 2.41
C LYS A 134 17.73 -7.34 3.76
N ARG A 135 17.85 -6.60 4.87
CA ARG A 135 17.86 -7.13 6.23
C ARG A 135 16.56 -7.88 6.57
N GLU A 136 15.41 -7.29 6.25
CA GLU A 136 14.10 -7.86 6.52
C GLU A 136 13.84 -9.17 5.75
N VAL A 137 14.40 -9.33 4.54
CA VAL A 137 14.34 -10.60 3.80
C VAL A 137 14.91 -11.74 4.65
N PHE A 138 16.09 -11.57 5.25
CA PHE A 138 16.69 -12.61 6.09
C PHE A 138 15.84 -12.94 7.32
N ARG A 139 15.28 -11.92 7.99
CA ARG A 139 14.38 -12.11 9.14
C ARG A 139 13.17 -12.97 8.76
N ARG A 140 12.57 -12.69 7.60
CA ARG A 140 11.36 -13.40 7.14
C ARG A 140 11.60 -14.79 6.59
N LEU A 141 12.75 -15.06 5.98
CA LEU A 141 13.10 -16.43 5.58
C LEU A 141 13.06 -17.37 6.81
N GLY A 142 13.57 -16.93 7.96
CA GLY A 142 13.42 -17.64 9.23
C GLY A 142 13.98 -19.07 9.22
N ARG A 143 13.44 -19.93 10.08
CA ARG A 143 14.03 -21.25 10.40
C ARG A 143 14.04 -22.28 9.27
N ASP A 144 13.18 -22.12 8.27
CA ASP A 144 13.04 -23.12 7.20
C ASP A 144 14.09 -22.97 6.09
N PHE A 145 14.87 -21.90 6.15
CA PHE A 145 15.88 -21.57 5.15
C PHE A 145 17.30 -21.65 5.72
N PHE A 146 18.21 -22.03 4.84
CA PHE A 146 19.65 -21.97 5.06
C PHE A 146 20.26 -21.00 4.06
N VAL A 147 21.04 -20.06 4.57
CA VAL A 147 21.90 -19.14 3.83
C VAL A 147 23.26 -19.80 3.66
N HIS A 148 23.76 -19.79 2.44
CA HIS A 148 25.08 -20.29 2.05
C HIS A 148 25.94 -19.06 1.76
N LEU A 149 26.85 -18.79 2.68
CA LEU A 149 27.87 -17.75 2.56
C LEU A 149 28.94 -18.20 1.55
N PRO A 150 29.47 -17.29 0.73
CA PRO A 150 30.68 -17.57 -0.03
C PRO A 150 31.87 -17.84 0.92
N GLU A 151 32.93 -18.41 0.37
CA GLU A 151 34.04 -18.97 1.17
C GLU A 151 34.73 -17.90 2.04
N GLU A 152 34.96 -16.70 1.49
CA GLU A 152 35.62 -15.60 2.20
C GLU A 152 34.78 -15.09 3.38
N GLU A 153 33.48 -14.90 3.19
CA GLU A 153 32.54 -14.47 4.21
C GLU A 153 32.35 -15.55 5.27
N ALA A 154 32.27 -16.82 4.87
CA ALA A 154 32.18 -17.94 5.81
C ALA A 154 33.41 -18.04 6.72
N GLU A 155 34.61 -17.82 6.18
CA GLU A 155 35.85 -17.78 6.95
C GLU A 155 35.86 -16.61 7.92
N SER A 156 35.52 -15.40 7.45
CA SER A 156 35.43 -14.19 8.28
C SER A 156 34.45 -14.35 9.46
N VAL A 157 33.24 -14.84 9.19
CA VAL A 157 32.21 -15.09 10.22
C VAL A 157 32.70 -16.13 11.24
N LEU A 158 33.39 -17.20 10.78
CA LEU A 158 33.94 -18.21 11.67
C LEU A 158 35.08 -17.66 12.54
N GLU A 159 35.93 -16.78 12.02
CA GLU A 159 37.00 -16.13 12.78
C GLU A 159 36.43 -15.22 13.87
N LEU A 160 35.49 -14.33 13.51
CA LEU A 160 34.79 -13.47 14.47
C LEU A 160 34.08 -14.29 15.55
N ALA A 161 33.44 -15.40 15.16
CA ALA A 161 32.80 -16.30 16.12
C ALA A 161 33.78 -16.99 17.07
N LYS A 162 35.00 -17.31 16.62
CA LYS A 162 36.06 -17.86 17.48
C LYS A 162 36.61 -16.81 18.46
N GLU A 163 36.76 -15.57 18.01
CA GLU A 163 37.24 -14.46 18.85
C GLU A 163 36.28 -14.18 20.01
N ARG A 164 34.97 -14.20 19.75
CA ARG A 164 33.91 -14.10 20.78
C ARG A 164 33.79 -15.37 21.63
N GLY A 165 34.20 -16.51 21.08
CA GLY A 165 34.06 -17.83 21.69
C GLY A 165 32.74 -18.50 21.28
N ILE A 166 32.85 -19.55 20.44
CA ILE A 166 31.70 -20.25 19.85
C ILE A 166 30.68 -20.71 20.88
N LYS A 167 31.15 -21.26 22.03
CA LYS A 167 30.26 -21.71 23.09
C LYS A 167 29.51 -20.55 23.75
N ALA A 168 30.20 -19.44 24.00
CA ALA A 168 29.58 -18.25 24.60
C ALA A 168 28.53 -17.64 23.66
N LEU A 169 28.83 -17.58 22.35
CA LEU A 169 27.85 -17.17 21.34
C LEU A 169 26.65 -18.11 21.31
N TRP A 170 26.88 -19.42 21.26
CA TRP A 170 25.80 -20.42 21.25
C TRP A 170 24.87 -20.28 22.47
N GLU A 171 25.43 -20.04 23.66
CA GLU A 171 24.68 -19.78 24.89
C GLU A 171 23.93 -18.44 24.85
N THR A 172 24.52 -17.39 24.25
CA THR A 172 23.95 -16.04 24.17
C THR A 172 22.78 -15.96 23.19
N LEU A 173 22.92 -16.61 22.03
CA LEU A 173 21.91 -16.60 20.97
C LEU A 173 20.72 -17.53 21.29
N GLU A 174 20.80 -18.35 22.35
CA GLU A 174 19.76 -19.30 22.79
C GLU A 174 19.20 -20.17 21.64
N VAL A 175 20.06 -20.58 20.70
CA VAL A 175 19.63 -21.32 19.50
C VAL A 175 19.14 -22.73 19.84
N ASP A 176 18.07 -23.16 19.17
CA ASP A 176 17.40 -24.47 19.36
C ASP A 176 18.14 -25.67 18.73
N ILE A 177 19.46 -25.58 18.59
CA ILE A 177 20.32 -26.63 18.03
C ILE A 177 21.50 -26.93 18.96
N GLU A 178 22.07 -28.13 18.87
CA GLU A 178 23.25 -28.48 19.67
C GLU A 178 24.49 -27.62 19.29
N GLU A 179 25.36 -27.33 20.26
CA GLU A 179 26.61 -26.57 20.08
C GLU A 179 27.45 -27.08 18.89
N ASN A 180 27.58 -28.41 18.76
CA ASN A 180 28.31 -29.03 17.65
C ASN A 180 27.65 -28.76 16.29
N SER A 181 26.32 -28.70 16.25
CA SER A 181 25.57 -28.38 15.03
C SER A 181 25.71 -26.91 14.68
N PHE A 182 25.68 -26.02 15.68
CA PHE A 182 25.95 -24.59 15.51
C PHE A 182 27.35 -24.35 14.95
N TYR A 183 28.37 -24.93 15.57
CA TYR A 183 29.75 -24.86 15.08
C TYR A 183 29.88 -25.42 13.65
N TYR A 184 29.20 -26.52 13.34
CA TYR A 184 29.21 -27.09 12.00
C TYR A 184 28.61 -26.15 10.95
N GLN A 185 27.54 -25.42 11.28
CA GLN A 185 26.94 -24.43 10.38
C GLN A 185 27.91 -23.30 10.05
N LEU A 186 28.54 -22.71 11.09
CA LEU A 186 29.58 -21.68 10.92
C LEU A 186 30.73 -22.19 10.06
N ARG A 187 31.28 -23.37 10.39
CA ARG A 187 32.40 -23.99 9.67
C ARG A 187 32.08 -24.26 8.20
N LYS A 188 30.82 -24.54 7.87
CA LYS A 188 30.39 -24.83 6.50
C LYS A 188 29.93 -23.61 5.73
N GLY A 189 29.86 -22.44 6.36
CA GLY A 189 29.22 -21.26 5.76
C GLY A 189 27.75 -21.50 5.43
N ARG A 190 27.10 -22.48 6.07
CA ARG A 190 25.72 -22.87 5.79
C ARG A 190 24.91 -22.71 7.07
N ILE A 191 24.30 -21.55 7.21
CA ILE A 191 23.70 -21.07 8.46
C ILE A 191 22.20 -20.93 8.28
N ARG A 192 21.41 -21.35 9.27
CA ARG A 192 19.95 -21.15 9.27
C ARG A 192 19.64 -19.65 9.30
N ALA A 193 18.66 -19.17 8.53
CA ALA A 193 18.51 -17.72 8.30
C ALA A 193 18.21 -16.92 9.57
N ASP A 194 17.38 -17.45 10.47
CA ASP A 194 17.14 -16.89 11.82
C ASP A 194 18.44 -16.79 12.64
N ILE A 195 19.24 -17.87 12.68
CA ILE A 195 20.53 -17.87 13.39
C ILE A 195 21.50 -16.85 12.77
N LEU A 196 21.49 -16.69 11.44
CA LEU A 196 22.35 -15.70 10.78
C LEU A 196 21.96 -14.28 11.17
N VAL A 197 20.66 -14.00 11.33
CA VAL A 197 20.17 -12.68 11.80
C VAL A 197 20.73 -12.38 13.19
N ASP A 198 20.50 -13.28 14.15
CA ASP A 198 20.95 -13.07 15.53
C ASP A 198 22.49 -12.99 15.62
N LEU A 199 23.18 -13.82 14.81
CA LEU A 199 24.64 -13.81 14.71
C LEU A 199 25.16 -12.50 14.12
N ALA A 200 24.49 -11.95 13.11
CA ALA A 200 24.89 -10.69 12.49
C ALA A 200 24.77 -9.52 13.47
N GLU A 201 23.72 -9.49 14.29
CA GLU A 201 23.56 -8.49 15.34
C GLU A 201 24.67 -8.58 16.39
N GLU A 202 25.00 -9.78 16.87
CA GLU A 202 26.04 -9.99 17.90
C GLU A 202 27.47 -9.76 17.38
N LEU A 203 27.72 -10.08 16.11
CA LEU A 203 29.03 -9.91 15.47
C LEU A 203 29.21 -8.55 14.78
N GLY A 204 28.17 -7.73 14.68
CA GLY A 204 28.20 -6.45 13.97
C GLY A 204 28.37 -6.60 12.46
N LEU A 205 27.77 -7.65 11.88
CA LEU A 205 27.74 -7.87 10.43
C LEU A 205 26.55 -7.13 9.82
N ASP A 206 26.73 -6.53 8.65
CA ASP A 206 25.61 -6.01 7.89
C ASP A 206 25.04 -7.09 6.96
N LEU A 207 23.81 -7.52 7.21
CA LEU A 207 23.12 -8.48 6.33
C LEU A 207 22.83 -7.91 4.94
N ALA A 208 22.71 -6.58 4.80
CA ALA A 208 22.50 -5.96 3.50
C ALA A 208 23.68 -6.25 2.55
N ASP A 209 24.91 -6.20 3.05
CA ASP A 209 26.12 -6.52 2.29
C ASP A 209 26.17 -7.99 1.85
N LEU A 210 25.57 -8.89 2.63
CA LEU A 210 25.52 -10.31 2.32
C LEU A 210 24.48 -10.65 1.23
N TYR A 211 23.42 -9.85 1.10
CA TYR A 211 22.26 -10.17 0.25
C TYR A 211 22.65 -10.56 -1.18
N ASP A 212 23.55 -9.79 -1.81
CA ASP A 212 23.91 -9.93 -3.22
C ASP A 212 24.87 -11.11 -3.47
N ALA A 213 25.54 -11.59 -2.42
CA ALA A 213 26.58 -12.62 -2.52
C ALA A 213 26.08 -14.03 -2.15
N VAL A 214 25.01 -14.13 -1.35
CA VAL A 214 24.58 -15.40 -0.76
C VAL A 214 23.68 -16.22 -1.67
N GLU A 215 23.66 -17.53 -1.41
CA GLU A 215 22.62 -18.42 -1.92
C GLU A 215 21.71 -18.87 -0.77
N VAL A 216 20.45 -19.13 -1.07
CA VAL A 216 19.45 -19.62 -0.13
C VAL A 216 18.89 -20.97 -0.56
N SER A 217 18.68 -21.85 0.41
CA SER A 217 18.02 -23.14 0.20
C SER A 217 16.93 -23.35 1.23
N TYR A 218 15.83 -23.97 0.80
CA TYR A 218 14.73 -24.33 1.68
C TYR A 218 14.92 -25.77 2.19
N ARG A 219 14.63 -26.03 3.47
CA ARG A 219 14.70 -27.37 4.05
C ARG A 219 13.31 -27.89 4.38
N SER A 220 12.88 -28.93 3.65
CA SER A 220 11.70 -29.71 4.03
C SER A 220 12.12 -30.95 4.82
N ASN A 221 11.77 -30.99 6.11
CA ASN A 221 12.13 -32.09 7.00
C ASN A 221 13.65 -32.37 6.99
N THR A 222 14.07 -33.44 6.31
CA THR A 222 15.46 -33.89 6.23
C THR A 222 16.17 -33.52 4.93
N LYS A 223 15.47 -32.97 3.94
CA LYS A 223 16.04 -32.65 2.61
C LYS A 223 16.03 -31.17 2.34
N SER A 224 17.17 -30.65 1.88
CA SER A 224 17.29 -29.29 1.38
C SER A 224 17.13 -29.27 -0.14
N THR A 225 16.52 -28.19 -0.63
CA THR A 225 16.52 -27.87 -2.06
C THR A 225 17.92 -27.47 -2.50
N LYS A 226 18.11 -27.34 -3.83
CA LYS A 226 19.32 -26.74 -4.36
C LYS A 226 19.37 -25.26 -3.94
N PRO A 227 20.53 -24.75 -3.51
CA PRO A 227 20.72 -23.32 -3.28
C PRO A 227 20.44 -22.53 -4.57
N ILE A 228 19.91 -21.32 -4.40
CA ILE A 228 19.65 -20.35 -5.46
C ILE A 228 20.07 -18.97 -4.95
N ARG A 229 20.46 -18.06 -5.83
CA ARG A 229 20.71 -16.67 -5.42
C ARG A 229 19.39 -15.95 -5.16
N LEU A 230 19.42 -14.98 -4.26
CA LEU A 230 18.34 -14.01 -4.13
C LEU A 230 18.41 -13.06 -5.35
N PRO A 231 17.29 -12.79 -6.03
CA PRO A 231 17.28 -11.81 -7.10
C PRO A 231 17.33 -10.39 -6.50
N GLU A 232 17.66 -9.41 -7.34
CA GLU A 232 17.54 -7.99 -6.97
C GLU A 232 16.14 -7.70 -6.40
N PRO A 233 16.01 -6.82 -5.40
CA PRO A 233 14.73 -6.54 -4.75
C PRO A 233 13.59 -6.20 -5.73
N GLU A 234 13.85 -5.33 -6.71
CA GLU A 234 12.87 -4.98 -7.74
C GLU A 234 12.37 -6.21 -8.54
N ASP A 235 13.29 -7.10 -8.92
CA ASP A 235 12.95 -8.32 -9.66
C ASP A 235 12.23 -9.36 -8.80
N LEU A 236 12.56 -9.43 -7.51
CA LEU A 236 11.82 -10.24 -6.53
C LEU A 236 10.36 -9.79 -6.46
N PHE A 237 10.12 -8.48 -6.37
CA PHE A 237 8.78 -7.91 -6.28
C PHE A 237 8.02 -8.05 -7.60
N TYR A 238 8.66 -7.83 -8.75
CA TYR A 238 8.06 -8.09 -10.06
C TYR A 238 7.63 -9.55 -10.21
N LEU A 239 8.51 -10.50 -9.85
CA LEU A 239 8.19 -11.92 -9.86
C LEU A 239 7.05 -12.26 -8.90
N ALA A 240 7.02 -11.66 -7.70
CA ALA A 240 5.93 -11.83 -6.75
C ALA A 240 4.60 -11.35 -7.35
N GLY A 241 4.56 -10.17 -7.98
CA GLY A 241 3.39 -9.64 -8.66
C GLY A 241 2.86 -10.60 -9.75
N LEU A 242 3.74 -11.09 -10.62
CA LEU A 242 3.38 -12.09 -11.64
C LEU A 242 2.80 -13.37 -11.03
N MET A 243 3.40 -13.86 -9.95
CA MET A 243 2.95 -15.08 -9.26
C MET A 243 1.62 -14.87 -8.52
N PHE A 244 1.34 -13.65 -8.06
CA PHE A 244 0.05 -13.26 -7.49
C PHE A 244 -1.06 -13.23 -8.54
N GLY A 245 -0.76 -12.96 -9.81
CA GLY A 245 -1.71 -13.01 -10.92
C GLY A 245 -1.79 -14.39 -11.58
N ASP A 246 -0.76 -14.78 -12.33
CA ASP A 246 -0.75 -16.00 -13.17
C ASP A 246 -0.15 -17.24 -12.49
N GLY A 247 0.24 -17.12 -11.22
CA GLY A 247 0.91 -18.18 -10.47
C GLY A 247 -0.04 -19.28 -9.95
N CYS A 248 0.49 -20.49 -9.88
CA CYS A 248 -0.10 -21.66 -9.23
C CYS A 248 1.01 -22.41 -8.47
N TRP A 249 1.16 -22.09 -7.19
CA TRP A 249 2.26 -22.57 -6.34
C TRP A 249 3.64 -22.36 -6.97
N ASN A 250 4.21 -23.39 -7.60
CA ASN A 250 5.54 -23.33 -8.23
C ASN A 250 5.49 -23.13 -9.75
N GLN A 251 4.33 -22.81 -10.32
CA GLN A 251 4.12 -22.68 -11.77
C GLN A 251 3.63 -21.28 -12.11
N LEU A 252 4.14 -20.70 -13.19
CA LEU A 252 3.62 -19.47 -13.79
C LEU A 252 3.07 -19.78 -15.17
N THR A 253 1.81 -19.45 -15.44
CA THR A 253 1.18 -19.69 -16.74
C THR A 253 0.91 -18.37 -17.44
N ASN A 254 1.75 -17.99 -18.42
CA ASN A 254 1.62 -16.70 -19.09
C ASN A 254 1.91 -16.82 -20.60
N GLY A 255 1.09 -16.13 -21.40
CA GLY A 255 1.12 -16.21 -22.86
C GLY A 255 2.12 -15.27 -23.54
N SER A 256 2.55 -14.19 -22.87
CA SER A 256 3.45 -13.18 -23.46
C SER A 256 4.88 -13.70 -23.53
N GLU A 257 5.48 -13.62 -24.72
CA GLU A 257 6.89 -13.98 -24.90
C GLU A 257 7.83 -12.99 -24.22
N ALA A 258 7.42 -11.72 -24.07
CA ALA A 258 8.19 -10.71 -23.36
C ALA A 258 8.27 -11.05 -21.86
N ILE A 259 7.13 -11.35 -21.22
CA ILE A 259 7.08 -11.80 -19.82
C ILE A 259 7.86 -13.10 -19.63
N GLN A 260 7.73 -14.06 -20.55
CA GLN A 260 8.53 -15.29 -20.51
C GLN A 260 10.04 -15.01 -20.61
N GLY A 261 10.45 -13.96 -21.34
CA GLY A 261 11.83 -13.49 -21.44
C GLY A 261 12.34 -12.92 -20.12
N GLU A 262 11.59 -11.99 -19.52
CA GLU A 262 11.91 -11.40 -18.23
C GLU A 262 12.01 -12.45 -17.12
N VAL A 263 11.04 -13.36 -17.04
CA VAL A 263 11.08 -14.45 -16.05
C VAL A 263 12.30 -15.36 -16.23
N LYS A 264 12.74 -15.61 -17.47
CA LYS A 264 13.98 -16.36 -17.72
C LYS A 264 15.21 -15.59 -17.29
N ARG A 265 15.25 -14.27 -17.50
CA ARG A 265 16.34 -13.42 -17.06
C ARG A 265 16.45 -13.46 -15.54
N ILE A 266 15.35 -13.15 -14.83
CA ILE A 266 15.29 -13.20 -13.36
C ILE A 266 15.70 -14.58 -12.85
N ALA A 267 15.17 -15.66 -13.45
CA ALA A 267 15.57 -17.00 -13.06
C ALA A 267 17.08 -17.26 -13.28
N SER A 268 17.65 -16.78 -14.38
CA SER A 268 19.08 -16.88 -14.65
C SER A 268 19.91 -16.15 -13.60
N ASP A 269 19.47 -14.97 -13.16
CA ASP A 269 20.13 -14.17 -12.12
C ASP A 269 20.10 -14.90 -10.76
N MET A 270 19.01 -15.63 -10.49
CA MET A 270 18.90 -16.55 -9.35
C MET A 270 19.74 -17.85 -9.49
N GLY A 271 20.46 -18.04 -10.60
CA GLY A 271 21.22 -19.27 -10.89
C GLY A 271 20.36 -20.46 -11.35
N LEU A 272 19.15 -20.19 -11.88
CA LEU A 272 18.18 -21.19 -12.31
C LEU A 272 18.04 -21.27 -13.83
N GLU A 273 18.03 -22.50 -14.36
CA GLU A 273 17.59 -22.77 -15.73
C GLU A 273 16.09 -23.16 -15.72
N VAL A 274 15.22 -22.21 -16.09
CA VAL A 274 13.79 -22.47 -16.25
C VAL A 274 13.41 -22.74 -17.71
N ARG A 275 12.47 -23.67 -17.92
CA ARG A 275 12.00 -24.05 -19.25
C ARG A 275 10.55 -23.62 -19.45
N VAL A 276 10.30 -22.94 -20.56
CA VAL A 276 8.94 -22.64 -21.04
C VAL A 276 8.38 -23.88 -21.71
N ARG A 277 7.38 -24.50 -21.09
CA ARG A 277 6.65 -25.64 -21.63
C ARG A 277 5.45 -25.14 -22.43
N ARG A 278 5.39 -25.54 -23.70
CA ARG A 278 4.26 -25.24 -24.59
C ARG A 278 3.46 -26.52 -24.81
N TYR A 279 2.13 -26.42 -24.71
CA TYR A 279 1.21 -27.51 -24.95
C TYR A 279 0.19 -27.05 -25.99
N GLU A 280 -0.23 -27.94 -26.88
CA GLU A 280 -1.20 -27.61 -27.93
C GLU A 280 -2.51 -27.10 -27.30
N GLY A 281 -2.99 -25.93 -27.76
CA GLY A 281 -4.22 -25.30 -27.28
C GLY A 281 -4.16 -24.75 -25.85
N LYS A 282 -2.98 -24.65 -25.23
CA LYS A 282 -2.81 -24.10 -23.87
C LYS A 282 -1.77 -23.00 -23.82
N THR A 283 -1.97 -22.07 -22.88
CA THR A 283 -1.00 -21.05 -22.53
C THR A 283 0.31 -21.70 -22.05
N ALA A 284 1.44 -21.06 -22.38
CA ALA A 284 2.75 -21.54 -21.99
C ALA A 284 2.92 -21.51 -20.47
N ARG A 285 3.73 -22.44 -19.95
CA ARG A 285 3.97 -22.60 -18.51
C ARG A 285 5.46 -22.62 -18.19
N ILE A 286 5.84 -21.93 -17.12
CA ILE A 286 7.19 -21.95 -16.53
C ILE A 286 7.09 -22.65 -15.18
N ASP A 287 7.94 -23.66 -14.95
CA ASP A 287 8.01 -24.39 -13.68
C ASP A 287 9.25 -23.92 -12.90
N PHE A 288 9.05 -23.49 -11.66
CA PHE A 288 10.12 -23.12 -10.72
C PHE A 288 10.45 -24.26 -9.76
N PRO A 289 11.68 -24.32 -9.22
CA PRO A 289 12.00 -25.20 -8.12
C PRO A 289 11.26 -24.76 -6.84
N GLU A 290 11.05 -25.70 -5.93
CA GLU A 290 10.30 -25.49 -4.68
C GLU A 290 10.84 -24.31 -3.85
N THR A 291 12.12 -23.96 -3.93
CA THR A 291 12.68 -22.82 -3.18
C THR A 291 11.99 -21.49 -3.52
N VAL A 292 11.63 -21.25 -4.80
CA VAL A 292 11.06 -19.96 -5.23
C VAL A 292 9.71 -19.67 -4.57
N PRO A 293 8.67 -20.52 -4.69
CA PRO A 293 7.40 -20.25 -4.03
C PRO A 293 7.51 -20.28 -2.50
N ARG A 294 8.53 -20.93 -1.93
CA ARG A 294 8.81 -20.87 -0.48
C ARG A 294 9.32 -19.51 -0.06
N ILE A 295 10.20 -18.90 -0.85
CA ILE A 295 10.64 -17.52 -0.61
C ILE A 295 9.43 -16.60 -0.70
N LEU A 296 8.59 -16.73 -1.73
CA LEU A 296 7.38 -15.93 -1.87
C LEU A 296 6.39 -16.17 -0.71
N GLU A 297 6.28 -17.41 -0.23
CA GLU A 297 5.48 -17.75 0.96
C GLU A 297 6.02 -17.04 2.21
N ALA A 298 7.33 -17.04 2.43
CA ALA A 298 7.95 -16.43 3.61
C ALA A 298 7.90 -14.89 3.58
N LEU A 299 8.08 -14.29 2.40
CA LEU A 299 8.19 -12.84 2.28
C LEU A 299 6.83 -12.16 2.07
N PHE A 300 5.96 -12.72 1.24
CA PHE A 300 4.70 -12.10 0.79
C PHE A 300 3.45 -12.85 1.24
N ASP A 301 3.57 -13.84 2.12
CA ASP A 301 2.46 -14.73 2.52
C ASP A 301 1.81 -15.44 1.31
N TYR A 302 2.59 -15.74 0.27
CA TYR A 302 2.08 -16.35 -0.95
C TYR A 302 1.40 -17.71 -0.69
N PRO A 303 0.10 -17.86 -1.01
CA PRO A 303 -0.70 -18.99 -0.56
C PRO A 303 -0.43 -20.30 -1.32
N ARG A 304 -0.24 -21.40 -0.58
CA ARG A 304 -0.09 -22.77 -1.13
C ARG A 304 -1.27 -23.27 -1.96
N ARG A 305 -2.48 -22.82 -1.65
CA ARG A 305 -3.74 -23.32 -2.23
C ARG A 305 -4.76 -22.20 -2.30
N LYS A 306 -5.71 -22.30 -3.25
CA LYS A 306 -6.80 -21.34 -3.44
C LYS A 306 -6.28 -19.89 -3.52
N LYS A 307 -5.19 -19.69 -4.26
CA LYS A 307 -4.45 -18.42 -4.39
C LYS A 307 -5.38 -17.23 -4.57
N ALA A 308 -6.26 -17.29 -5.56
CA ALA A 308 -7.20 -16.22 -5.89
C ALA A 308 -8.09 -15.73 -4.73
N HIS A 309 -8.38 -16.58 -3.73
CA HIS A 309 -9.20 -16.22 -2.55
C HIS A 309 -8.39 -15.90 -1.29
N ARG A 310 -7.06 -16.11 -1.33
CA ARG A 310 -6.20 -16.06 -0.14
C ARG A 310 -5.04 -15.09 -0.25
N ILE A 311 -4.75 -14.55 -1.43
CA ILE A 311 -3.79 -13.46 -1.59
C ILE A 311 -4.21 -12.28 -0.71
N ARG A 312 -3.21 -11.67 -0.09
CA ARG A 312 -3.30 -10.48 0.76
C ARG A 312 -2.05 -9.65 0.53
N VAL A 313 -2.13 -8.37 0.83
CA VAL A 313 -0.96 -7.51 0.89
C VAL A 313 -0.48 -7.51 2.34
N ASN A 314 0.76 -7.94 2.58
CA ASN A 314 1.33 -7.97 3.92
C ASN A 314 2.22 -6.75 4.19
N ASP A 315 2.65 -6.61 5.43
CA ASP A 315 3.48 -5.49 5.89
C ASP A 315 4.85 -5.42 5.18
N PHE A 316 5.47 -6.56 4.83
CA PHE A 316 6.69 -6.59 4.01
C PHE A 316 6.51 -5.86 2.68
N LEU A 317 5.41 -6.14 1.98
CA LEU A 317 5.07 -5.46 0.73
C LEU A 317 4.72 -3.99 0.98
N THR A 318 3.88 -3.66 1.96
CA THR A 318 3.46 -2.27 2.19
C THR A 318 4.62 -1.36 2.60
N ARG A 319 5.60 -1.87 3.36
CA ARG A 319 6.73 -1.08 3.86
C ARG A 319 7.89 -0.98 2.87
N ALA A 320 7.89 -1.74 1.78
CA ALA A 320 9.02 -1.75 0.85
C ALA A 320 9.29 -0.35 0.22
N PRO A 321 10.51 -0.12 -0.31
CA PRO A 321 10.79 1.04 -1.15
C PRO A 321 9.74 1.18 -2.27
N LEU A 322 9.39 2.42 -2.63
CA LEU A 322 8.36 2.68 -3.65
C LEU A 322 8.66 2.00 -4.99
N ASP A 323 9.94 1.91 -5.38
CA ASP A 323 10.36 1.23 -6.61
C ASP A 323 10.04 -0.28 -6.57
N CYS A 324 10.25 -0.93 -5.43
CA CYS A 324 9.86 -2.33 -5.23
C CYS A 324 8.34 -2.52 -5.25
N ILE A 325 7.58 -1.64 -4.57
CA ILE A 325 6.11 -1.69 -4.61
C ILE A 325 5.60 -1.48 -6.04
N ALA A 326 6.19 -0.54 -6.78
CA ALA A 326 5.87 -0.29 -8.18
C ALA A 326 6.08 -1.55 -9.04
N GLU A 327 7.16 -2.29 -8.79
CA GLU A 327 7.43 -3.54 -9.49
C GLU A 327 6.45 -4.67 -9.16
N PHE A 328 6.03 -4.78 -7.90
CA PHE A 328 4.95 -5.70 -7.55
C PHE A 328 3.65 -5.36 -8.30
N ILE A 329 3.28 -4.08 -8.34
CA ILE A 329 2.10 -3.60 -9.08
C ILE A 329 2.26 -3.90 -10.57
N ARG A 330 3.41 -3.56 -11.18
CA ARG A 330 3.71 -3.88 -12.59
C ARG A 330 3.55 -5.36 -12.89
N GLY A 331 4.14 -6.23 -12.07
CA GLY A 331 4.06 -7.68 -12.23
C GLY A 331 2.62 -8.20 -12.14
N TYR A 332 1.84 -7.70 -11.18
CA TYR A 332 0.44 -8.10 -11.03
C TYR A 332 -0.43 -7.65 -12.22
N PHE A 333 -0.24 -6.42 -12.70
CA PHE A 333 -0.95 -5.88 -13.86
C PHE A 333 -0.44 -6.47 -15.21
N ASP A 334 0.82 -6.89 -15.30
CA ASP A 334 1.32 -7.63 -16.46
C ASP A 334 0.71 -9.04 -16.55
N ALA A 335 0.39 -9.67 -15.42
CA ALA A 335 -0.35 -10.92 -15.37
C ALA A 335 -1.85 -10.72 -15.65
N ASP A 336 -2.59 -10.09 -14.74
CA ASP A 336 -4.06 -10.03 -14.76
C ASP A 336 -4.63 -8.71 -15.31
N GLY A 337 -3.78 -7.69 -15.49
CA GLY A 337 -4.21 -6.35 -15.88
C GLY A 337 -4.57 -6.23 -17.36
N THR A 338 -5.49 -5.32 -17.67
CA THR A 338 -5.95 -4.99 -19.03
C THR A 338 -5.93 -3.48 -19.25
N VAL A 339 -5.48 -3.05 -20.43
CA VAL A 339 -5.65 -1.66 -20.88
C VAL A 339 -6.93 -1.57 -21.69
N GLU A 340 -7.97 -0.94 -21.14
CA GLU A 340 -9.30 -0.84 -21.72
C GLU A 340 -9.47 0.48 -22.49
N GLU A 341 -9.29 0.44 -23.81
CA GLU A 341 -9.47 1.62 -24.68
C GLU A 341 -10.88 2.22 -24.57
N GLY A 342 -11.91 1.37 -24.51
CA GLY A 342 -13.31 1.83 -24.49
C GLY A 342 -13.72 2.57 -23.20
N ARG A 343 -13.05 2.27 -22.08
CA ARG A 343 -13.28 2.96 -20.80
C ARG A 343 -12.21 4.00 -20.47
N SER A 344 -11.20 4.14 -21.33
CA SER A 344 -10.00 4.94 -21.08
C SER A 344 -9.38 4.64 -19.71
N ALA A 345 -9.30 3.35 -19.34
CA ALA A 345 -8.83 2.91 -18.04
C ALA A 345 -7.85 1.74 -18.15
N VAL A 346 -7.03 1.57 -17.13
CA VAL A 346 -6.35 0.31 -16.82
C VAL A 346 -7.18 -0.43 -15.78
N SER A 347 -7.35 -1.74 -15.90
CA SER A 347 -8.15 -2.53 -14.97
C SER A 347 -7.51 -3.85 -14.58
N VAL A 348 -7.87 -4.37 -13.41
CA VAL A 348 -7.54 -5.72 -12.98
C VAL A 348 -8.72 -6.32 -12.22
N THR A 349 -8.99 -7.62 -12.42
CA THR A 349 -10.14 -8.31 -11.82
C THR A 349 -9.67 -9.42 -10.90
N SER A 350 -10.27 -9.51 -9.70
CA SER A 350 -9.97 -10.54 -8.71
C SER A 350 -11.22 -10.94 -7.94
N VAL A 351 -11.23 -12.19 -7.45
CA VAL A 351 -12.28 -12.67 -6.52
C VAL A 351 -11.99 -12.29 -5.07
N SER A 352 -10.77 -11.80 -4.77
CA SER A 352 -10.39 -11.29 -3.44
C SER A 352 -10.61 -9.78 -3.39
N ARG A 353 -11.73 -9.37 -2.76
CA ARG A 353 -12.06 -7.96 -2.52
C ARG A 353 -10.99 -7.28 -1.67
N GLU A 354 -10.64 -7.91 -0.54
CA GLU A 354 -9.66 -7.40 0.42
C GLU A 354 -8.31 -7.10 -0.21
N PHE A 355 -7.84 -7.98 -1.11
CA PHE A 355 -6.59 -7.73 -1.84
C PHE A 355 -6.69 -6.53 -2.79
N LEU A 356 -7.84 -6.31 -3.44
CA LEU A 356 -8.02 -5.13 -4.30
C LEU A 356 -8.20 -3.84 -3.50
N GLU A 357 -8.79 -3.90 -2.31
CA GLU A 357 -8.85 -2.77 -1.37
C GLU A 357 -7.42 -2.38 -0.91
N ASP A 358 -6.58 -3.37 -0.58
CA ASP A 358 -5.17 -3.12 -0.27
C ASP A 358 -4.38 -2.60 -1.47
N LEU A 359 -4.60 -3.18 -2.66
CA LEU A 359 -3.97 -2.70 -3.90
C LEU A 359 -4.38 -1.26 -4.20
N GLN A 360 -5.63 -0.89 -3.91
CA GLN A 360 -6.12 0.47 -4.02
C GLN A 360 -5.40 1.40 -3.03
N LEU A 361 -5.11 0.99 -1.79
CA LEU A 361 -4.28 1.76 -0.85
C LEU A 361 -2.81 1.85 -1.32
N LEU A 362 -2.23 0.77 -1.85
CA LEU A 362 -0.88 0.80 -2.43
C LEU A 362 -0.76 1.81 -3.58
N LEU A 363 -1.78 1.91 -4.43
CA LEU A 363 -1.82 2.89 -5.53
C LEU A 363 -1.82 4.35 -5.02
N GLN A 364 -2.35 4.63 -3.82
CA GLN A 364 -2.30 5.98 -3.24
C GLN A 364 -0.91 6.43 -2.83
N LYS A 365 0.02 5.49 -2.62
CA LYS A 365 1.45 5.82 -2.39
C LYS A 365 2.12 6.42 -3.64
N PHE A 366 1.47 6.29 -4.80
CA PHE A 366 1.88 6.87 -6.07
C PHE A 366 0.94 8.01 -6.52
N ASP A 367 0.08 8.49 -5.62
CA ASP A 367 -0.97 9.47 -5.90
C ASP A 367 -1.94 9.04 -7.02
N VAL A 368 -2.15 7.72 -7.19
CA VAL A 368 -2.99 7.14 -8.25
C VAL A 368 -4.41 6.91 -7.73
N ALA A 369 -5.38 7.62 -8.29
CA ALA A 369 -6.79 7.44 -7.95
C ALA A 369 -7.31 6.18 -8.63
N SER A 370 -8.04 5.35 -7.89
CA SER A 370 -8.66 4.15 -8.46
C SER A 370 -10.06 3.92 -7.92
N TYR A 371 -10.83 3.16 -8.68
CA TYR A 371 -12.24 2.84 -8.45
C TYR A 371 -12.38 1.32 -8.36
N LEU A 372 -13.04 0.82 -7.31
CA LEU A 372 -13.36 -0.60 -7.16
C LEU A 372 -14.82 -0.84 -7.53
N ARG A 373 -15.05 -1.78 -8.46
CA ARG A 373 -16.38 -2.17 -8.91
C ARG A 373 -16.68 -3.61 -8.53
N GLU A 374 -17.83 -3.84 -7.92
CA GLU A 374 -18.37 -5.19 -7.79
C GLU A 374 -19.05 -5.65 -9.09
N GLY A 375 -18.74 -6.89 -9.49
CA GLY A 375 -19.33 -7.60 -10.63
C GLY A 375 -19.91 -8.95 -10.21
N ASP A 376 -20.22 -9.82 -11.18
CA ASP A 376 -20.80 -11.13 -10.91
C ASP A 376 -19.75 -12.11 -10.34
N GLY A 377 -19.65 -12.17 -9.01
CA GLY A 377 -18.75 -13.07 -8.28
C GLY A 377 -17.27 -12.65 -8.26
N ALA A 378 -16.95 -11.45 -8.73
CA ALA A 378 -15.61 -10.87 -8.72
C ALA A 378 -15.66 -9.34 -8.63
N TYR A 379 -14.50 -8.74 -8.37
CA TYR A 379 -14.31 -7.30 -8.21
C TYR A 379 -13.30 -6.83 -9.24
N THR A 380 -13.52 -5.65 -9.82
CA THR A 380 -12.61 -5.04 -10.79
C THR A 380 -12.16 -3.68 -10.29
N LEU A 381 -10.85 -3.52 -10.14
CA LEU A 381 -10.22 -2.24 -9.85
C LEU A 381 -9.88 -1.53 -11.15
N TYR A 382 -10.20 -0.25 -11.23
CA TYR A 382 -9.98 0.62 -12.39
C TYR A 382 -9.10 1.81 -12.03
N VAL A 383 -8.10 2.10 -12.85
CA VAL A 383 -7.31 3.33 -12.84
C VAL A 383 -7.65 4.11 -14.09
N SER A 384 -8.16 5.32 -13.94
CA SER A 384 -8.55 6.21 -15.04
C SER A 384 -8.26 7.66 -14.69
N GLY A 385 -8.33 8.54 -15.69
CA GLY A 385 -7.96 9.95 -15.53
C GLY A 385 -6.52 10.20 -15.94
N ALA A 386 -6.28 11.27 -16.67
CA ALA A 386 -4.94 11.59 -17.18
C ALA A 386 -3.89 11.65 -16.05
N ARG A 387 -4.23 12.28 -14.91
CA ARG A 387 -3.34 12.41 -13.75
C ARG A 387 -2.94 11.05 -13.17
N SER A 388 -3.93 10.20 -12.89
CA SER A 388 -3.70 8.87 -12.32
C SER A 388 -2.96 7.95 -13.27
N LEU A 389 -3.26 8.03 -14.58
CA LEU A 389 -2.60 7.20 -15.59
C LEU A 389 -1.14 7.60 -15.83
N GLU A 390 -0.80 8.89 -15.67
CA GLU A 390 0.57 9.37 -15.73
C GLU A 390 1.44 8.89 -14.56
N ARG A 391 0.84 8.77 -13.37
CA ARG A 391 1.52 8.30 -12.15
C ARG A 391 1.47 6.79 -11.95
N PHE A 392 0.66 6.09 -12.75
CA PHE A 392 0.52 4.64 -12.66
C PHE A 392 1.86 3.94 -12.94
N PRO A 393 2.29 2.95 -12.13
CA PRO A 393 3.57 2.27 -12.30
C PRO A 393 3.85 1.70 -13.71
N GLY A 394 2.81 1.36 -14.47
CA GLY A 394 2.92 0.95 -15.87
C GLY A 394 3.03 -0.57 -16.04
N PHE A 395 3.72 -0.99 -17.10
CA PHE A 395 3.84 -2.38 -17.54
C PHE A 395 5.28 -2.65 -18.01
N ARG A 396 5.84 -3.83 -17.70
CA ARG A 396 7.05 -4.32 -18.39
C ARG A 396 6.69 -4.99 -19.72
N GLU A 397 5.46 -5.48 -19.87
CA GLU A 397 4.97 -6.06 -21.12
C GLU A 397 4.82 -4.98 -22.22
N PRO A 398 5.55 -5.09 -23.35
CA PRO A 398 5.64 -3.99 -24.32
C PRO A 398 4.32 -3.61 -25.01
N GLU A 399 3.44 -4.58 -25.30
CA GLU A 399 2.16 -4.28 -25.95
C GLU A 399 1.23 -3.52 -25.00
N LYS A 400 1.18 -3.91 -23.72
CA LYS A 400 0.42 -3.21 -22.67
C LYS A 400 0.99 -1.81 -22.42
N ALA A 401 2.32 -1.67 -22.36
CA ALA A 401 2.98 -0.38 -22.20
C ALA A 401 2.64 0.59 -23.35
N GLU A 402 2.68 0.12 -24.60
CA GLU A 402 2.32 0.94 -25.77
C GLU A 402 0.82 1.30 -25.78
N LYS A 403 -0.06 0.37 -25.35
CA LYS A 403 -1.49 0.67 -25.19
C LYS A 403 -1.73 1.72 -24.11
N LEU A 404 -1.04 1.64 -22.97
CA LEU A 404 -1.13 2.63 -21.91
C LEU A 404 -0.72 4.01 -22.42
N LYS A 405 0.38 4.11 -23.15
CA LYS A 405 0.84 5.37 -23.75
C LYS A 405 -0.23 5.99 -24.66
N LYS A 406 -0.82 5.22 -25.56
CA LYS A 406 -1.91 5.69 -26.44
C LYS A 406 -3.16 6.09 -25.68
N LEU A 407 -3.42 5.41 -24.56
CA LEU A 407 -4.55 5.69 -23.69
C LEU A 407 -4.33 7.01 -22.94
N MET A 408 -3.12 7.29 -22.46
CA MET A 408 -2.74 8.57 -21.83
C MET A 408 -2.89 9.76 -22.78
N GLU A 409 -2.51 9.62 -24.05
CA GLU A 409 -2.66 10.68 -25.06
C GLU A 409 -4.12 11.14 -25.28
N LYS A 410 -5.09 10.27 -24.96
CA LYS A 410 -6.52 10.53 -25.13
C LYS A 410 -7.25 10.71 -23.80
N ALA A 411 -6.58 10.44 -22.69
CA ALA A 411 -7.19 10.48 -21.37
C ALA A 411 -7.64 11.90 -21.04
N SER A 412 -8.81 11.98 -20.41
CA SER A 412 -9.35 13.23 -19.85
C SER A 412 -9.42 13.09 -18.33
N SER A 413 -9.98 14.08 -17.65
CA SER A 413 -10.17 14.03 -16.19
C SER A 413 -11.12 12.92 -15.78
N SER A 414 -10.77 12.20 -14.71
CA SER A 414 -11.60 11.17 -14.10
C SER A 414 -12.75 11.76 -13.28
N GLU A 415 -13.77 10.95 -13.06
CA GLU A 415 -14.86 11.23 -12.11
C GLU A 415 -14.34 11.40 -10.67
N LEU A 416 -13.21 10.76 -10.33
CA LEU A 416 -12.56 10.89 -9.03
C LEU A 416 -11.83 12.23 -8.84
N GLU A 417 -11.62 12.98 -9.93
CA GLU A 417 -10.99 14.31 -9.90
C GLU A 417 -12.03 15.42 -9.71
N LYS A 418 -13.32 15.09 -9.52
CA LYS A 418 -14.37 16.09 -9.37
C LYS A 418 -14.17 16.93 -8.11
N VAL A 419 -14.43 18.22 -8.23
CA VAL A 419 -14.47 19.18 -7.12
C VAL A 419 -15.90 19.74 -7.05
N PRO A 420 -16.77 19.21 -6.17
CA PRO A 420 -18.21 19.42 -6.18
C PRO A 420 -18.63 20.77 -5.57
N ILE A 421 -18.05 21.87 -6.04
CA ILE A 421 -18.35 23.24 -5.59
C ILE A 421 -19.28 23.98 -6.55
N SER A 422 -20.06 24.92 -6.04
CA SER A 422 -20.99 25.74 -6.82
C SER A 422 -20.26 26.77 -7.68
N GLY A 423 -20.82 27.03 -8.87
CA GLY A 423 -20.39 28.14 -9.72
C GLY A 423 -20.59 29.52 -9.06
N GLU A 424 -21.41 29.62 -8.01
CA GLU A 424 -21.58 30.86 -7.24
C GLU A 424 -20.30 31.31 -6.55
N ILE A 425 -19.49 30.38 -6.06
CA ILE A 425 -18.18 30.70 -5.46
C ILE A 425 -17.23 31.22 -6.51
N LEU A 426 -17.23 30.61 -7.70
CA LEU A 426 -16.40 31.10 -8.80
C LEU A 426 -16.76 32.54 -9.16
N ARG A 427 -18.07 32.88 -9.11
CA ARG A 427 -18.55 34.25 -9.29
C ARG A 427 -18.07 35.18 -8.19
N GLU A 428 -18.17 34.74 -6.94
CA GLU A 428 -17.72 35.50 -5.77
C GLU A 428 -16.22 35.82 -5.85
N VAL A 429 -15.38 34.80 -6.09
CA VAL A 429 -13.93 34.94 -6.20
C VAL A 429 -13.56 35.81 -7.40
N ARG A 430 -14.24 35.63 -8.55
CA ARG A 430 -14.02 36.47 -9.75
C ARG A 430 -14.39 37.94 -9.49
N GLY A 431 -15.38 38.20 -8.64
CA GLY A 431 -15.90 39.53 -8.35
C GLY A 431 -16.27 40.30 -9.62
N ASP A 432 -15.71 41.51 -9.76
CA ASP A 432 -15.98 42.42 -10.88
C ASP A 432 -15.24 42.08 -12.17
N VAL A 433 -14.32 41.10 -12.17
CA VAL A 433 -13.57 40.72 -13.37
C VAL A 433 -14.54 40.16 -14.41
N PRO A 434 -14.68 40.76 -15.61
CA PRO A 434 -15.61 40.26 -16.61
C PRO A 434 -15.28 38.84 -17.06
N THR A 435 -16.30 38.00 -17.29
CA THR A 435 -16.11 36.63 -17.79
C THR A 435 -15.37 36.57 -19.13
N THR A 436 -15.36 37.65 -19.91
CA THR A 436 -14.60 37.77 -21.17
C THR A 436 -13.09 37.87 -20.97
N ARG A 437 -12.62 38.18 -19.76
CA ARG A 437 -11.20 38.09 -19.38
C ARG A 437 -10.80 36.69 -18.92
N MET A 438 -11.77 35.80 -18.73
CA MET A 438 -11.54 34.40 -18.44
C MET A 438 -11.33 33.62 -19.75
N PHE A 439 -11.04 32.32 -19.64
CA PHE A 439 -10.92 31.47 -20.82
C PHE A 439 -12.28 31.13 -21.45
N ASN A 440 -12.27 30.74 -22.72
CA ASN A 440 -13.47 30.35 -23.46
C ASN A 440 -14.28 29.29 -22.70
N CYS A 441 -15.60 29.47 -22.66
CA CYS A 441 -16.56 28.61 -21.95
C CYS A 441 -16.47 28.65 -20.41
N TYR A 442 -15.71 29.57 -19.80
CA TYR A 442 -15.69 29.75 -18.34
C TYR A 442 -17.09 29.93 -17.73
N SER A 443 -17.97 30.66 -18.43
CA SER A 443 -19.36 30.89 -18.01
C SER A 443 -20.15 29.62 -17.74
N ASN A 444 -19.75 28.49 -18.33
CA ASN A 444 -20.43 27.21 -18.14
C ASN A 444 -20.12 26.61 -16.76
N TYR A 445 -18.93 26.87 -16.20
CA TYR A 445 -18.59 26.46 -14.82
C TYR A 445 -19.32 27.35 -13.82
N GLU A 446 -19.24 28.68 -13.99
CA GLU A 446 -19.94 29.63 -13.11
C GLU A 446 -21.47 29.48 -13.16
N GLY A 447 -22.00 29.06 -14.32
CA GLY A 447 -23.41 28.76 -14.52
C GLY A 447 -23.82 27.35 -14.10
N GLY A 448 -22.92 26.52 -13.58
CA GLY A 448 -23.20 25.14 -13.14
C GLY A 448 -23.57 24.16 -14.25
N GLN A 449 -23.30 24.51 -15.51
CA GLN A 449 -23.58 23.65 -16.68
C GLN A 449 -22.54 22.54 -16.85
N VAL A 450 -21.33 22.75 -16.32
CA VAL A 450 -20.20 21.80 -16.36
C VAL A 450 -19.61 21.71 -14.96
N GLY A 451 -19.43 20.48 -14.48
CA GLY A 451 -18.79 20.22 -13.18
C GLY A 451 -17.30 20.54 -13.19
N LEU A 452 -16.77 20.95 -12.05
CA LEU A 452 -15.35 21.20 -11.87
C LEU A 452 -14.60 19.89 -11.59
N THR A 453 -13.37 19.87 -12.06
CA THR A 453 -12.36 18.86 -11.78
C THR A 453 -11.11 19.56 -11.28
N LYS A 454 -10.18 18.85 -10.64
CA LYS A 454 -8.93 19.44 -10.15
C LYS A 454 -8.21 20.22 -11.26
N SER A 455 -8.05 19.63 -12.46
CA SER A 455 -7.42 20.32 -13.61
C SER A 455 -8.21 21.52 -14.14
N SER A 456 -9.55 21.46 -14.17
CA SER A 456 -10.34 22.62 -14.63
C SER A 456 -10.35 23.73 -13.59
N LEU A 457 -10.31 23.40 -12.29
CA LEU A 457 -10.17 24.35 -11.20
C LEU A 457 -8.80 25.03 -11.22
N GLU A 458 -7.70 24.29 -11.45
CA GLU A 458 -6.36 24.87 -11.63
C GLU A 458 -6.30 25.87 -12.78
N LYS A 459 -7.00 25.57 -13.89
CA LYS A 459 -7.13 26.50 -15.01
C LYS A 459 -7.90 27.76 -14.63
N VAL A 460 -8.95 27.64 -13.81
CA VAL A 460 -9.70 28.79 -13.28
C VAL A 460 -8.80 29.64 -12.38
N ILE A 461 -8.12 29.02 -11.41
CA ILE A 461 -7.21 29.68 -10.47
C ILE A 461 -6.11 30.44 -11.20
N SER A 462 -5.36 29.76 -12.08
CA SER A 462 -4.27 30.40 -12.83
C SER A 462 -4.74 31.58 -13.69
N THR A 463 -5.97 31.51 -14.22
CA THR A 463 -6.56 32.63 -14.96
C THR A 463 -6.93 33.80 -14.04
N LEU A 464 -7.49 33.52 -12.85
CA LEU A 464 -7.82 34.52 -11.83
C LEU A 464 -6.57 35.25 -11.32
N GLU A 465 -5.50 34.52 -11.04
CA GLU A 465 -4.21 35.09 -10.64
C GLU A 465 -3.63 35.98 -11.74
N ALA A 466 -3.67 35.53 -12.99
CA ALA A 466 -3.16 36.30 -14.13
C ALA A 466 -3.91 37.62 -14.35
N VAL A 467 -5.16 37.74 -13.91
CA VAL A 467 -5.96 38.97 -13.98
C VAL A 467 -5.94 39.77 -12.68
N GLY A 468 -5.12 39.36 -11.71
CA GLY A 468 -4.84 40.10 -10.47
C GLY A 468 -5.87 39.88 -9.35
N VAL A 469 -6.60 38.77 -9.37
CA VAL A 469 -7.45 38.37 -8.24
C VAL A 469 -6.58 37.72 -7.18
N GLU A 470 -6.75 38.17 -5.93
CA GLU A 470 -6.07 37.65 -4.74
C GLU A 470 -7.07 37.64 -3.58
N GLY A 471 -6.80 36.83 -2.56
CA GLY A 471 -7.58 36.80 -1.32
C GLY A 471 -7.86 35.38 -0.83
N GLU A 472 -8.41 35.31 0.38
CA GLU A 472 -8.66 34.05 1.11
C GLU A 472 -9.55 33.08 0.32
N ALA A 473 -10.57 33.57 -0.37
CA ALA A 473 -11.44 32.72 -1.18
C ALA A 473 -10.71 32.06 -2.36
N LEU A 474 -9.71 32.72 -2.96
CA LEU A 474 -8.87 32.13 -4.01
C LEU A 474 -7.90 31.10 -3.41
N GLU A 475 -7.33 31.37 -2.24
CA GLU A 475 -6.47 30.40 -1.52
C GLU A 475 -7.24 29.13 -1.13
N ARG A 476 -8.51 29.26 -0.73
CA ARG A 476 -9.40 28.09 -0.53
C ARG A 476 -9.56 27.27 -1.81
N LEU A 477 -9.80 27.91 -2.97
CA LEU A 477 -9.88 27.18 -4.24
C LEU A 477 -8.56 26.45 -4.56
N LYS A 478 -7.41 27.06 -4.26
CA LYS A 478 -6.09 26.42 -4.43
C LYS A 478 -5.95 25.18 -3.56
N ALA A 479 -6.35 25.26 -2.30
CA ALA A 479 -6.34 24.11 -1.39
C ALA A 479 -7.22 22.97 -1.93
N LEU A 480 -8.44 23.28 -2.40
CA LEU A 480 -9.35 22.29 -3.00
C LEU A 480 -8.82 21.68 -4.31
N ALA A 481 -7.88 22.33 -5.01
CA ALA A 481 -7.29 21.83 -6.25
C ALA A 481 -6.11 20.85 -6.05
N ARG A 482 -5.62 20.69 -4.82
CA ARG A 482 -4.50 19.79 -4.51
C ARG A 482 -4.85 18.32 -4.73
N ASP A 483 -3.85 17.53 -5.10
CA ASP A 483 -4.01 16.08 -5.34
C ASP A 483 -3.97 15.25 -4.06
N ASP A 484 -3.74 15.87 -2.91
CA ASP A 484 -3.63 15.25 -1.60
C ASP A 484 -4.94 14.59 -1.14
N VAL A 485 -6.07 15.20 -1.52
CA VAL A 485 -7.41 14.71 -1.20
C VAL A 485 -8.28 14.59 -2.45
N CYS A 486 -9.25 13.69 -2.39
CA CYS A 486 -10.36 13.59 -3.33
C CYS A 486 -11.69 13.79 -2.61
N PHE A 487 -12.71 14.21 -3.36
CA PHE A 487 -14.05 14.45 -2.83
C PHE A 487 -14.98 13.37 -3.36
N LEU A 488 -15.37 12.44 -2.50
CA LEU A 488 -16.11 11.24 -2.91
C LEU A 488 -17.54 11.30 -2.41
N GLU A 489 -18.46 11.11 -3.36
CA GLU A 489 -19.89 11.06 -3.10
C GLU A 489 -20.24 9.83 -2.24
N VAL A 490 -21.01 10.03 -1.18
CA VAL A 490 -21.59 8.96 -0.36
C VAL A 490 -22.67 8.26 -1.18
N VAL A 491 -22.54 6.94 -1.33
CA VAL A 491 -23.47 6.10 -2.11
C VAL A 491 -24.26 5.12 -1.25
N ARG A 492 -23.78 4.79 -0.05
CA ARG A 492 -24.51 4.01 0.96
C ARG A 492 -24.20 4.53 2.36
N VAL A 493 -25.23 4.63 3.19
CA VAL A 493 -25.14 4.84 4.64
C VAL A 493 -26.08 3.83 5.30
N GLU A 494 -25.55 2.97 6.17
CA GLU A 494 -26.32 1.92 6.84
C GLU A 494 -25.96 1.84 8.32
N GLU A 495 -26.95 1.94 9.20
CA GLU A 495 -26.78 1.67 10.63
C GLU A 495 -26.82 0.16 10.89
N VAL A 496 -25.86 -0.34 11.65
CA VAL A 496 -25.69 -1.76 11.95
C VAL A 496 -25.62 -1.93 13.47
N GLU A 497 -26.44 -2.85 14.01
CA GLU A 497 -26.31 -3.27 15.41
C GLU A 497 -24.94 -3.90 15.63
N TYR A 498 -24.27 -3.52 16.72
CA TYR A 498 -22.94 -3.97 17.05
C TYR A 498 -22.85 -4.26 18.54
N ASP A 499 -21.94 -5.13 18.97
CA ASP A 499 -21.63 -5.32 20.38
C ASP A 499 -20.17 -5.72 20.47
N GLY A 500 -19.32 -4.74 20.73
CA GLY A 500 -17.88 -4.95 20.71
C GLY A 500 -17.07 -3.69 20.97
N TYR A 501 -15.80 -3.77 20.62
CA TYR A 501 -14.84 -2.68 20.81
C TYR A 501 -14.59 -1.92 19.52
N VAL A 502 -14.57 -0.60 19.64
CA VAL A 502 -14.14 0.37 18.63
C VAL A 502 -12.89 1.08 19.10
N TYR A 503 -12.19 1.71 18.17
CA TYR A 503 -10.85 2.24 18.40
C TYR A 503 -10.73 3.69 17.94
N ASP A 504 -9.85 4.44 18.60
CA ASP A 504 -9.46 5.80 18.19
C ASP A 504 -8.00 6.05 18.56
N PHE A 505 -7.35 6.97 17.86
CA PHE A 505 -5.91 7.23 17.94
C PHE A 505 -5.64 8.73 17.95
N THR A 506 -5.45 9.33 19.14
CA THR A 506 -5.25 10.78 19.24
C THR A 506 -3.99 11.21 18.50
N VAL A 507 -4.18 12.03 17.47
CA VAL A 507 -3.11 12.64 16.69
C VAL A 507 -2.87 14.07 17.17
N GLU A 508 -1.61 14.41 17.48
CA GLU A 508 -1.20 15.76 17.84
C GLU A 508 -1.36 16.74 16.66
N GLU A 509 -1.62 18.01 16.96
CA GLU A 509 -1.78 19.14 16.02
C GLU A 509 -3.01 19.08 15.10
N HIS A 510 -3.19 18.00 14.32
CA HIS A 510 -4.20 17.93 13.26
C HIS A 510 -5.50 17.24 13.67
N HIS A 511 -5.48 16.45 14.75
CA HIS A 511 -6.66 15.77 15.31
C HIS A 511 -7.42 14.87 14.31
N ASN A 512 -6.72 14.26 13.36
CA ASN A 512 -7.27 13.30 12.41
C ASN A 512 -6.17 12.36 11.90
N PHE A 513 -6.57 11.23 11.32
CA PHE A 513 -5.67 10.27 10.67
C PHE A 513 -6.32 9.62 9.45
N ALA A 514 -5.51 9.09 8.54
CA ALA A 514 -5.97 8.35 7.39
C ALA A 514 -6.24 6.88 7.75
N ALA A 515 -7.43 6.40 7.41
CA ALA A 515 -7.79 4.99 7.55
C ALA A 515 -8.74 4.55 6.45
N GLU A 516 -8.49 3.38 5.85
CA GLU A 516 -9.24 2.88 4.68
C GLU A 516 -9.38 3.90 3.53
N GLY A 517 -8.43 4.86 3.44
CA GLY A 517 -8.50 5.95 2.48
C GLY A 517 -9.46 7.09 2.81
N PHE A 518 -10.02 7.12 4.02
CA PHE A 518 -10.82 8.21 4.58
C PHE A 518 -9.97 9.04 5.54
N VAL A 519 -10.34 10.31 5.72
CA VAL A 519 -9.84 11.14 6.83
C VAL A 519 -10.76 10.94 8.02
N VAL A 520 -10.23 10.32 9.07
CA VAL A 520 -10.96 9.96 10.30
C VAL A 520 -10.64 10.99 11.37
N HIS A 521 -11.65 11.73 11.83
CA HIS A 521 -11.50 12.75 12.87
C HIS A 521 -11.38 12.12 14.27
N ASN A 522 -10.46 12.61 15.10
CA ASN A 522 -10.41 12.18 16.49
C ASN A 522 -11.68 12.55 17.25
N THR A 523 -12.21 11.62 18.03
CA THR A 523 -13.41 11.83 18.84
C THR A 523 -13.11 12.70 20.06
#